data_AF-A0A6G0PQC3-F1
#
_entry.id   AF-A0A6G0PQC3-F1
#
_cell.length_a   1.000
_cell.length_b   1.000
_cell.length_c   1.000
_cell.angle_alpha   90.00
_cell.angle_beta   90.00
_cell.angle_gamma   90.00
#
_symmetry.space_group_name_H-M   'P 1'
#
loop_
_entity.id
_entity.type
_entity.pdbx_description
1 polymer ?
#
loop_
_entity_poly.entity_id
_entity_poly.type
_entity_poly.pdbx_seq_one_letter_code
_entity_poly.pdbx_strand_id
1 'polypeptide(L)' 'MVGGKHQLAIWGIGDVVLEVIDTTGTTRLMEFRYVLYVPDMKFNILSIAQVLKMEIRVVFSSTRCTFFVGKD' A
#
# COMPACT_ATOMS: atom_id res chain seq x y z
N MET A 1 0.06 24.45 4.21
CA MET A 1 -1.20 24.56 3.46
C MET A 1 -0.89 24.24 2.01
N VAL A 2 -1.35 23.10 1.51
CA VAL A 2 -1.33 22.81 0.06
C VAL A 2 -2.74 23.06 -0.44
N GLY A 3 -2.94 24.20 -1.10
CA GLY A 3 -4.18 24.56 -1.77
C GLY A 3 -4.17 24.01 -3.20
N GLY A 4 -5.29 23.42 -3.62
CA GLY A 4 -5.51 23.00 -5.00
C GLY A 4 -6.73 22.09 -5.10
N LYS A 5 -7.79 22.55 -5.76
CA LYS A 5 -8.97 21.74 -6.15
C LYS A 5 -8.61 20.76 -7.28
N HIS A 6 -7.64 19.88 -7.07
CA HIS A 6 -7.42 18.73 -7.95
C HIS A 6 -7.94 17.49 -7.22
N GLN A 7 -9.25 17.28 -7.28
CA GLN A 7 -9.81 15.99 -6.91
C GLN A 7 -9.45 15.00 -8.01
N LEU A 8 -8.71 13.96 -7.65
CA LEU A 8 -8.49 12.82 -8.53
C LEU A 8 -9.79 12.00 -8.55
N ALA A 9 -10.32 11.75 -9.76
CA ALA A 9 -11.54 10.99 -9.90
C ALA A 9 -11.29 9.51 -9.56
N ILE A 10 -12.06 8.98 -8.61
CA ILE A 10 -12.13 7.54 -8.37
C ILE A 10 -13.06 6.95 -9.42
N TRP A 11 -12.55 6.01 -10.20
CA TRP A 11 -13.29 5.38 -11.30
C TRP A 11 -13.91 4.04 -10.88
N GLY A 12 -13.44 3.45 -9.78
CA GLY A 12 -14.00 2.21 -9.26
C GLY A 12 -13.33 1.73 -7.98
N ILE A 13 -13.90 0.68 -7.42
CA ILE A 13 -13.37 -0.08 -6.27
C ILE A 13 -13.25 -1.54 -6.71
N GLY A 14 -12.15 -2.21 -6.38
CA GLY A 14 -11.97 -3.62 -6.67
C GLY A 14 -10.88 -4.26 -5.81
N ASP A 15 -10.66 -5.55 -6.02
CA ASP A 15 -9.65 -6.32 -5.30
C ASP A 15 -8.44 -6.55 -6.22
N VAL A 16 -7.22 -6.45 -5.65
CA VAL A 16 -5.96 -6.59 -6.37
C VAL A 16 -5.12 -7.67 -5.70
N VAL A 17 -4.61 -8.62 -6.49
CA VAL A 17 -3.62 -9.61 -6.04
C VAL A 17 -2.26 -9.20 -6.54
N LEU A 18 -1.31 -9.01 -5.61
CA LEU A 18 0.08 -8.69 -5.92
C LEU A 18 0.98 -9.86 -5.57
N GLU A 19 1.84 -10.24 -6.50
CA GLU A 19 2.96 -11.14 -6.23
C GLU A 19 4.10 -10.35 -5.57
N VAL A 20 4.49 -10.76 -4.38
CA VAL A 20 5.55 -10.14 -3.59
C VAL A 20 6.62 -11.17 -3.25
N ILE A 21 7.89 -10.77 -3.36
CA ILE A 21 9.02 -11.59 -2.97
C ILE A 21 9.45 -11.14 -1.57
N ASP A 22 9.44 -12.06 -0.61
CA ASP A 22 9.88 -11.78 0.75
C ASP A 22 11.41 -11.68 0.86
N THR A 23 11.90 -11.33 2.06
CA THR A 23 13.33 -11.15 2.31
C THR A 23 14.16 -12.42 2.16
N THR A 24 13.53 -13.59 2.14
CA THR A 24 14.17 -14.90 1.93
C THR A 24 14.18 -15.32 0.47
N GLY A 25 13.59 -14.50 -0.42
CA GLY A 25 13.42 -14.83 -1.84
C GLY A 25 12.18 -15.68 -2.12
N THR A 26 11.31 -15.89 -1.13
CA THR A 26 10.09 -16.69 -1.31
C THR A 26 8.98 -15.82 -1.89
N THR A 27 8.39 -16.27 -2.98
CA THR A 27 7.21 -15.66 -3.58
C THR A 27 5.97 -15.87 -2.70
N ARG A 28 5.20 -14.81 -2.48
CA ARG A 28 3.91 -14.83 -1.80
C ARG A 28 2.90 -14.01 -2.58
N LEU A 29 1.62 -14.39 -2.48
CA LEU A 29 0.52 -13.60 -3.01
C LEU A 29 -0.07 -12.76 -1.88
N MET A 30 -0.22 -11.46 -2.13
CA MET A 30 -0.80 -10.50 -1.20
C MET A 30 -2.09 -9.94 -1.80
N GLU A 31 -3.21 -10.24 -1.16
CA GLU A 31 -4.54 -9.78 -1.57
C GLU A 31 -4.87 -8.44 -0.91
N PHE A 32 -5.14 -7.43 -1.71
CA PHE A 32 -5.60 -6.11 -1.27
C PHE A 32 -7.07 -5.96 -1.65
N ARG A 33 -7.94 -5.85 -0.66
CA ARG A 33 -9.38 -5.68 -0.86
C ARG A 33 -9.78 -4.21 -0.85
N TYR A 34 -10.84 -3.89 -1.59
CA TYR A 34 -11.43 -2.55 -1.65
C TYR A 34 -10.44 -1.44 -2.09
N VAL A 35 -9.59 -1.74 -3.05
CA VAL A 35 -8.62 -0.79 -3.64
C VAL A 35 -9.36 0.21 -4.52
N LEU A 36 -9.04 1.50 -4.35
CA LEU A 36 -9.57 2.58 -5.18
C LEU A 36 -8.80 2.66 -6.49
N TYR A 37 -9.50 2.50 -7.62
CA TYR A 37 -8.92 2.72 -8.95
C TYR A 37 -9.00 4.22 -9.29
N VAL A 38 -7.82 4.83 -9.43
CA VAL A 38 -7.66 6.25 -9.76
C VAL A 38 -6.67 6.35 -10.93
N PRO A 39 -7.13 6.38 -12.20
CA PRO A 39 -6.26 6.27 -13.38
C PRO A 39 -5.24 7.39 -13.49
N ASP A 40 -5.59 8.59 -13.02
CA ASP A 40 -4.71 9.76 -13.03
C ASP A 40 -3.60 9.68 -11.97
N MET A 41 -3.71 8.72 -11.04
CA MET A 41 -2.70 8.50 -10.01
C MET A 41 -1.60 7.60 -10.54
N LYS A 42 -0.44 8.21 -10.78
CA LYS A 42 0.80 7.46 -10.98
C LYS A 42 1.24 6.99 -9.59
N PHE A 43 1.50 5.69 -9.44
CA PHE A 43 1.82 4.98 -8.18
C PHE A 43 0.62 4.63 -7.29
N ASN A 44 0.81 3.65 -6.40
CA ASN A 44 -0.16 3.27 -5.37
C ASN A 44 0.11 4.08 -4.09
N ILE A 45 -0.94 4.63 -3.47
CA ILE A 45 -0.85 5.26 -2.15
C ILE A 45 -1.30 4.24 -1.12
N LEU A 46 -0.40 3.92 -0.20
CA LEU A 46 -0.71 3.15 0.99
C LEU A 46 -0.73 4.11 2.19
N SER A 47 -1.83 4.11 2.94
CA SER A 47 -1.94 4.94 4.14
C SER A 47 -1.17 4.32 5.30
N ILE A 48 -0.04 4.93 5.70
CA ILE A 48 0.75 4.49 6.86
C ILE A 48 -0.09 4.46 8.14
N ALA A 49 -0.99 5.44 8.32
CA ALA A 49 -1.88 5.45 9.47
C ALA A 49 -2.83 4.24 9.49
N GLN A 50 -3.30 3.76 8.33
CA GLN A 50 -4.10 2.54 8.27
C GLN A 50 -3.25 1.29 8.52
N VAL A 51 -2.03 1.23 7.99
CA VAL A 51 -1.11 0.12 8.23
C VAL A 51 -0.80 -0.03 9.72
N LEU A 52 -0.53 1.08 10.42
CA LEU A 52 -0.30 1.08 11.87
C LEU A 52 -1.54 0.65 12.67
N LYS A 53 -2.75 0.98 12.21
CA LYS A 53 -4.01 0.49 12.82
C LYS A 53 -4.20 -1.02 12.68
N MET A 54 -3.55 -1.64 11.70
CA MET A 54 -3.54 -3.11 11.52
C MET A 54 -2.44 -3.78 12.35
N GLU A 55 -1.80 -3.06 13.28
CA GLU A 55 -0.68 -3.54 14.11
C GLU A 55 0.55 -4.00 13.29
N ILE A 56 0.64 -3.55 12.03
CA ILE A 56 1.79 -3.84 11.17
C ILE A 56 2.88 -2.80 11.46
N ARG A 57 4.05 -3.27 11.93
CA ARG A 57 5.21 -2.40 12.09
C ARG A 57 5.80 -2.05 10.72
N VAL A 58 6.07 -0.76 10.52
CA VAL A 58 6.70 -0.23 9.30
C VAL A 58 8.01 0.44 9.67
N VAL A 59 9.09 0.11 8.95
CA VAL A 59 10.40 0.75 9.10
C VAL A 59 10.83 1.33 7.76
N PHE A 60 11.21 2.60 7.78
CA PHE A 60 11.76 3.30 6.63
C PHE A 60 13.29 3.38 6.71
N SER A 61 13.96 3.07 5.62
CA SER A 61 15.36 3.41 5.38
C SER A 61 15.47 4.38 4.21
N SER A 62 16.69 4.84 3.90
CA SER A 62 16.92 5.72 2.75
C SER A 62 16.56 5.10 1.41
N THR A 63 16.48 3.76 1.32
CA THR A 63 16.26 3.03 0.06
C THR A 63 15.07 2.07 0.09
N ARG A 64 14.50 1.77 1.26
CA ARG A 64 13.49 0.72 1.41
C ARG A 64 12.44 1.08 2.45
N CYS A 65 11.23 0.58 2.23
CA CYS A 65 10.16 0.53 3.23
C CYS A 65 9.91 -0.96 3.56
N THR A 66 10.04 -1.33 4.83
CA THR A 66 9.90 -2.71 5.30
C THR A 66 8.66 -2.84 6.16
N PHE A 67 7.79 -3.79 5.81
CA PHE A 67 6.60 -4.16 6.57
C PHE A 67 6.88 -5.46 7.34
N PHE A 68 6.59 -5.48 8.63
CA PHE A 68 6.69 -6.67 9.46
C PHE A 68 5.28 -7.22 9.68
N VAL A 69 4.97 -8.33 9.00
CA VAL A 69 3.64 -8.96 9.02
C VAL A 69 3.75 -10.30 9.76
N GLY A 70 3.27 -10.35 10.99
CA GLY A 70 3.34 -11.51 11.89
C GLY A 70 3.53 -11.08 13.35
N LYS A 71 3.03 -11.88 14.31
CA LYS A 71 3.37 -11.71 15.74
C LYS A 71 4.83 -12.08 15.94
N ASP A 72 5.55 -11.24 16.67
CA ASP A 72 6.82 -11.62 17.31
C ASP A 72 6.68 -12.97 18.05
#